data_AF-A0A1W9T7H4-F1
#
_entry.id   AF-A0A1W9T7H4-F1
#
_cell.length_a   1.000
_cell.length_b   1.000
_cell.length_c   1.000
_cell.angle_alpha   90.00
_cell.angle_beta   90.00
_cell.angle_gamma   90.00
#
_symmetry.space_group_name_H-M   'P 1'
#
loop_
_entity.id
_entity.type
_entity.pdbx_description
1 polymer ?
#
loop_
_entity_poly.entity_id
_entity_poly.type
_entity_poly.pdbx_seq_one_letter_code
_entity_poly.pdbx_strand_id
1 'polypeptide(L)'
;MPRRLSATEKPMATFQLKDTDERRKGYRGGGNPPGNIRVAQAAPVPAHEKIHEGFDFEDVVSKAEYFIEYAKQNNAPVAGSSGAQGDAPKFLLTQDKYGKFHADGALPDHLAHKHWLVKFPRGKNQSDRDILRNENAYYKIARAVGLHVGQKMKFEPNALFMPRFDRKATRRGVVRYGLESLSSLAAYPTLA
;
A
#
# COMPACT_ATOMS: atom_id res chain seq x y z
N MET A 1 -8.85 9.83 59.20
CA MET A 1 -9.98 9.99 58.24
C MET A 1 -9.45 10.67 56.97
N PRO A 2 -9.11 9.95 55.88
CA PRO A 2 -8.70 10.59 54.64
C PRO A 2 -9.92 10.86 53.73
N ARG A 3 -9.94 12.05 53.12
CA ARG A 3 -10.97 12.52 52.17
C ARG A 3 -10.95 11.70 50.88
N ARG A 4 -12.13 11.25 50.44
CA ARG A 4 -12.38 10.62 49.13
C ARG A 4 -12.36 11.72 48.06
N LEU A 5 -11.44 11.67 47.11
CA LEU A 5 -11.51 12.45 45.88
C LEU A 5 -12.42 11.72 44.89
N SER A 6 -13.55 12.34 44.52
CA SER A 6 -14.43 11.85 43.45
C SER A 6 -13.78 12.14 42.10
N ALA A 7 -13.53 11.10 41.31
CA ALA A 7 -13.15 11.25 39.91
C ALA A 7 -14.37 11.73 39.11
N THR A 8 -14.36 12.99 38.68
CA THR A 8 -15.26 13.48 37.65
C THR A 8 -14.76 12.96 36.30
N GLU A 9 -15.52 12.06 35.69
CA GLU A 9 -15.29 11.63 34.30
C GLU A 9 -15.36 12.85 33.38
N LYS A 10 -14.26 13.17 32.71
CA LYS A 10 -14.26 14.10 31.58
C LYS A 10 -14.97 13.42 30.41
N PRO A 11 -15.96 14.06 29.76
CA PRO A 11 -16.57 13.48 28.57
C PRO A 11 -15.50 13.37 27.47
N MET A 12 -15.42 12.17 26.88
CA MET A 12 -14.69 11.93 25.63
C MET A 12 -15.20 12.91 24.58
N ALA A 13 -14.33 13.80 24.10
CA ALA A 13 -14.65 14.69 22.99
C ALA A 13 -14.84 13.84 21.72
N THR A 14 -16.08 13.49 21.42
CA THR A 14 -16.45 12.94 20.11
C THR A 14 -16.30 14.06 19.09
N PHE A 15 -15.20 14.04 18.34
CA PHE A 15 -14.94 14.98 17.26
C PHE A 15 -15.85 14.63 16.07
N GLN A 16 -17.12 15.07 16.14
CA GLN A 16 -18.09 14.99 15.05
C GLN A 16 -17.70 16.02 13.98
N LEU A 17 -16.79 15.65 13.08
CA LEU A 17 -16.47 16.46 11.91
C LEU A 17 -17.61 16.34 10.88
N LYS A 18 -18.11 17.47 10.38
CA LYS A 18 -19.21 17.59 9.41
C LYS A 18 -18.83 17.13 8.00
N ASP A 19 -19.79 16.50 7.29
CA ASP A 19 -19.58 15.80 6.01
C ASP A 19 -19.58 16.70 4.79
N THR A 20 -18.40 16.89 4.19
CA THR A 20 -18.21 17.64 2.94
C THR A 20 -17.48 16.78 1.89
N ASP A 21 -17.73 17.04 0.60
CA ASP A 21 -17.29 16.22 -0.54
C ASP A 21 -15.74 16.18 -0.71
N GLU A 22 -15.03 17.19 -0.19
CA GLU A 22 -13.56 17.19 -0.09
C GLU A 22 -13.02 16.06 0.81
N ARG A 23 -13.80 15.62 1.82
CA ARG A 23 -13.38 14.55 2.75
C ARG A 23 -13.29 13.20 2.05
N ARG A 24 -14.19 12.90 1.11
CA ARG A 24 -14.17 11.65 0.34
C ARG A 24 -12.89 11.49 -0.47
N LYS A 25 -12.27 12.58 -0.91
CA LYS A 25 -10.99 12.56 -1.64
C LYS A 25 -9.81 12.29 -0.71
N GLY A 26 -9.79 12.88 0.49
CA GLY A 26 -8.74 12.72 1.50
C GLY A 26 -8.68 11.33 2.15
N TYR A 27 -9.82 10.64 2.26
CA TYR A 27 -9.86 9.33 2.91
C TYR A 27 -9.35 8.17 2.05
N ARG A 28 -9.20 8.33 0.72
CA ARG A 28 -8.85 7.20 -0.18
C ARG A 28 -7.52 6.51 0.18
N GLY A 29 -6.55 7.23 0.73
CA GLY A 29 -5.29 6.63 1.21
C GLY A 29 -5.43 5.80 2.49
N GLY A 30 -6.46 6.07 3.30
CA GLY A 30 -6.74 5.38 4.57
C GLY A 30 -7.44 4.02 4.42
N GLY A 31 -7.80 3.64 3.19
CA GLY A 31 -8.50 2.38 2.89
C GLY A 31 -7.58 1.17 2.88
N ASN A 32 -6.29 1.33 2.51
CA ASN A 32 -5.29 0.26 2.52
C ASN A 32 -3.85 0.69 2.87
N PRO A 33 -3.63 1.44 3.97
CA PRO A 33 -2.29 1.84 4.40
C PRO A 33 -1.40 0.63 4.78
N PRO A 34 -0.08 0.82 4.93
CA PRO A 34 0.77 -0.11 5.64
C PRO A 34 0.19 -0.51 7.00
N GLY A 35 0.34 -1.77 7.40
CA GLY A 35 -0.20 -2.27 8.65
C GLY A 35 -1.69 -2.59 8.61
N ASN A 36 -2.30 -2.79 9.76
CA ASN A 36 -3.67 -3.32 9.91
C ASN A 36 -4.73 -2.27 10.27
N ILE A 37 -4.36 -0.99 10.40
CA ILE A 37 -5.29 0.10 10.73
C ILE A 37 -6.01 0.59 9.47
N ARG A 38 -7.30 0.93 9.59
CA ARG A 38 -8.15 1.42 8.50
C ARG A 38 -9.04 2.56 8.96
N VAL A 39 -9.25 3.54 8.08
CA VAL A 39 -10.25 4.58 8.28
C VAL A 39 -11.58 4.04 7.75
N ALA A 40 -12.60 3.95 8.61
CA ALA A 40 -13.90 3.40 8.23
C ALA A 40 -14.55 4.17 7.06
N GLN A 41 -14.34 5.48 7.00
CA GLN A 41 -14.83 6.37 5.93
C GLN A 41 -14.06 6.21 4.62
N ALA A 42 -12.92 5.52 4.64
CA ALA A 42 -12.16 5.13 3.46
C ALA A 42 -12.61 3.77 2.89
N ALA A 43 -13.77 3.27 3.35
CA ALA A 43 -14.30 1.97 2.97
C ALA A 43 -14.31 1.80 1.44
N PRO A 44 -14.03 0.57 0.96
CA PRO A 44 -14.00 0.29 -0.45
C PRO A 44 -15.36 0.55 -1.09
N VAL A 45 -15.27 0.82 -2.39
CA VAL A 45 -16.37 0.93 -3.34
C VAL A 45 -17.48 -0.10 -3.02
N PRO A 46 -18.76 0.30 -3.02
CA PRO A 46 -19.85 -0.58 -2.63
C PRO A 46 -19.92 -1.84 -3.53
N ALA A 47 -20.35 -2.96 -2.93
CA ALA A 47 -20.31 -4.32 -3.50
C ALA A 47 -21.03 -4.55 -4.84
N HIS A 48 -21.67 -3.51 -5.40
CA HIS A 48 -22.41 -3.56 -6.66
C HIS A 48 -21.65 -2.97 -7.85
N GLU A 49 -20.48 -2.35 -7.66
CA GLU A 49 -19.64 -1.94 -8.79
C GLU A 49 -18.91 -3.15 -9.39
N LYS A 50 -18.91 -3.23 -10.73
CA LYS A 50 -18.23 -4.30 -11.47
C LYS A 50 -16.73 -4.25 -11.14
N ILE A 51 -16.20 -5.34 -10.60
CA ILE A 51 -14.76 -5.48 -10.35
C ILE A 51 -14.04 -5.40 -11.71
N HIS A 52 -13.08 -4.49 -11.82
CA HIS A 52 -12.23 -4.34 -13.00
C HIS A 52 -11.49 -5.66 -13.27
N GLU A 53 -11.28 -6.04 -14.54
CA GLU A 53 -10.69 -7.34 -14.91
C GLU A 53 -9.21 -7.47 -14.50
N GLY A 54 -8.59 -6.35 -14.15
CA GLY A 54 -7.18 -6.24 -13.79
C GLY A 54 -6.29 -6.09 -15.01
N PHE A 55 -4.99 -6.08 -14.78
CA PHE A 55 -3.96 -5.91 -15.80
C PHE A 55 -3.04 -7.12 -15.84
N ASP A 56 -2.49 -7.43 -17.02
CA ASP A 56 -1.45 -8.45 -17.12
C ASP A 56 -0.15 -7.97 -16.50
N PHE A 57 0.71 -8.91 -16.14
CA PHE A 57 2.03 -8.60 -15.57
C PHE A 57 2.84 -7.72 -16.54
N GLU A 58 2.78 -8.04 -17.83
CA GLU A 58 3.45 -7.34 -18.91
C GLU A 58 2.94 -5.89 -19.06
N ASP A 59 1.65 -5.64 -18.82
CA ASP A 59 1.11 -4.27 -18.81
C ASP A 59 1.72 -3.46 -17.67
N VAL A 60 1.79 -4.02 -16.47
CA VAL A 60 2.40 -3.35 -15.31
C VAL A 60 3.87 -2.99 -15.59
N VAL A 61 4.63 -3.93 -16.14
CA VAL A 61 6.06 -3.75 -16.42
C VAL A 61 6.32 -2.80 -17.58
N SER A 62 5.56 -2.93 -18.67
CA SER A 62 5.79 -2.13 -19.89
C SER A 62 5.37 -0.68 -19.74
N LYS A 63 4.31 -0.40 -18.97
CA LYS A 63 3.87 0.98 -18.69
C LYS A 63 4.71 1.68 -17.62
N ALA A 64 5.43 0.90 -16.81
CA ALA A 64 6.39 1.40 -15.82
C ALA A 64 5.79 2.50 -14.90
N GLU A 65 6.46 3.65 -14.78
CA GLU A 65 5.98 4.79 -14.00
C GLU A 65 4.63 5.35 -14.45
N TYR A 66 4.23 5.10 -15.70
CA TYR A 66 2.95 5.53 -16.27
C TYR A 66 1.81 4.53 -16.04
N PHE A 67 2.07 3.40 -15.36
CA PHE A 67 1.06 2.36 -15.15
C PHE A 67 -0.20 2.89 -14.47
N ILE A 68 -0.09 3.83 -13.53
CA ILE A 68 -1.27 4.40 -12.88
C ILE A 68 -2.11 5.26 -13.82
N GLU A 69 -1.50 6.06 -14.68
CA GLU A 69 -2.25 6.84 -15.66
C GLU A 69 -2.93 5.91 -16.68
N TYR A 70 -2.22 4.87 -17.11
CA TYR A 70 -2.81 3.80 -17.92
C TYR A 70 -3.99 3.11 -17.20
N ALA A 71 -3.88 2.82 -15.90
CA ALA A 71 -4.94 2.21 -15.12
C ALA A 71 -6.18 3.12 -15.04
N LYS A 72 -5.99 4.42 -14.80
CA LYS A 72 -7.07 5.42 -14.82
C LYS A 72 -7.76 5.49 -16.18
N GLN A 73 -6.99 5.50 -17.27
CA GLN A 73 -7.53 5.54 -18.65
C GLN A 73 -8.38 4.32 -18.98
N ASN A 74 -8.12 3.18 -18.33
CA ASN A 74 -8.89 1.94 -18.49
C ASN A 74 -10.00 1.78 -17.41
N ASN A 75 -10.36 2.87 -16.70
CA ASN A 75 -11.40 2.87 -15.67
C ASN A 75 -11.11 1.91 -14.48
N ALA A 76 -9.84 1.57 -14.23
CA ALA A 76 -9.49 0.80 -13.05
C ALA A 76 -9.50 1.71 -11.81
N PRO A 77 -10.00 1.22 -10.67
CA PRO A 77 -9.84 1.90 -9.39
C PRO A 77 -8.36 2.10 -9.09
N VAL A 78 -7.97 3.34 -8.80
CA VAL A 78 -6.61 3.66 -8.34
C VAL A 78 -6.70 4.16 -6.91
N ALA A 79 -6.04 3.45 -5.99
CA ALA A 79 -5.88 3.87 -4.62
C ALA A 79 -4.42 4.29 -4.37
N GLY A 80 -4.26 5.49 -3.83
CA GLY A 80 -3.04 6.08 -3.24
C GLY A 80 -1.68 5.54 -3.67
N SER A 81 -0.94 6.38 -4.40
CA SER A 81 0.50 6.54 -4.17
C SER A 81 0.86 8.02 -4.29
N SER A 82 0.98 8.72 -3.15
CA SER A 82 1.64 10.02 -3.11
C SER A 82 3.15 9.76 -3.06
N GLY A 83 3.83 9.84 -4.20
CA GLY A 83 5.26 10.13 -4.20
C GLY A 83 5.40 11.65 -4.16
N ALA A 84 6.08 12.18 -3.13
CA ALA A 84 6.58 13.54 -3.18
C ALA A 84 7.42 13.72 -4.45
N GLN A 85 7.37 14.90 -5.05
CA GLN A 85 8.08 15.23 -6.29
C GLN A 85 9.60 15.04 -6.08
N GLY A 86 10.14 13.89 -6.50
CA GLY A 86 11.57 13.54 -6.37
C GLY A 86 11.86 12.08 -5.96
N ASP A 87 10.90 11.37 -5.38
CA ASP A 87 11.04 9.97 -4.94
C ASP A 87 10.75 8.95 -6.06
N ALA A 88 11.35 7.76 -5.98
CA ALA A 88 11.03 6.65 -6.88
C ALA A 88 9.54 6.28 -6.79
N PRO A 89 8.80 6.28 -7.92
CA PRO A 89 7.37 5.97 -7.90
C PRO A 89 7.17 4.57 -7.33
N LYS A 90 6.32 4.48 -6.30
CA LYS A 90 6.00 3.24 -5.61
C LYS A 90 4.49 3.04 -5.57
N PHE A 91 4.03 1.84 -5.91
CA PHE A 91 2.61 1.52 -5.99
C PHE A 91 2.28 0.26 -5.20
N LEU A 92 1.11 0.25 -4.57
CA LEU A 92 0.59 -0.93 -3.90
C LEU A 92 -0.36 -1.65 -4.85
N LEU A 93 -0.06 -2.91 -5.17
CA LEU A 93 -0.86 -3.75 -6.05
C LEU A 93 -1.28 -5.04 -5.36
N THR A 94 -2.46 -5.55 -5.71
CA THR A 94 -2.90 -6.90 -5.39
C THR A 94 -2.92 -7.73 -6.66
N GLN A 95 -2.27 -8.89 -6.63
CA GLN A 95 -2.39 -9.93 -7.64
C GLN A 95 -3.51 -10.89 -7.23
N ASP A 96 -4.41 -11.21 -8.15
CA ASP A 96 -5.47 -12.20 -7.93
C ASP A 96 -5.00 -13.63 -8.22
N LYS A 97 -5.90 -14.60 -8.02
CA LYS A 97 -5.65 -16.03 -8.26
C LYS A 97 -5.45 -16.40 -9.74
N TYR A 98 -5.79 -15.51 -10.66
CA TYR A 98 -5.60 -15.68 -12.10
C TYR A 98 -4.34 -14.98 -12.61
N GLY A 99 -3.59 -14.34 -11.71
CA GLY A 99 -2.35 -13.65 -12.03
C GLY A 99 -2.51 -12.21 -12.47
N LYS A 100 -3.74 -11.66 -12.51
CA LYS A 100 -3.99 -10.27 -12.88
C LYS A 100 -3.67 -9.33 -11.73
N PHE A 101 -3.23 -8.11 -12.07
CA PHE A 101 -2.82 -7.08 -11.14
C PHE A 101 -3.89 -5.99 -11.03
N HIS A 102 -4.16 -5.58 -9.79
CA HIS A 102 -5.16 -4.60 -9.43
C HIS A 102 -4.56 -3.61 -8.44
N ALA A 103 -5.09 -2.39 -8.37
CA ALA A 103 -4.70 -1.48 -7.28
C ALA A 103 -5.05 -2.12 -5.93
N ASP A 104 -4.21 -1.88 -4.91
CA ASP A 104 -4.47 -2.43 -3.58
C ASP A 104 -5.81 -1.93 -3.03
N GLY A 105 -6.67 -2.85 -2.63
CA GLY A 105 -8.03 -2.54 -2.19
C GLY A 105 -9.11 -2.54 -3.27
N ALA A 106 -8.75 -2.70 -4.54
CA ALA A 106 -9.73 -2.84 -5.62
C ALA A 106 -10.39 -4.23 -5.64
N LEU A 107 -9.78 -5.22 -4.99
CA LEU A 107 -10.30 -6.58 -4.90
C LEU A 107 -10.89 -6.87 -3.53
N PRO A 108 -12.02 -7.61 -3.47
CA PRO A 108 -12.42 -8.33 -2.27
C PRO A 108 -11.33 -9.28 -1.79
N ASP A 109 -11.18 -9.39 -0.47
CA ASP A 109 -10.12 -10.20 0.18
C ASP A 109 -10.07 -11.66 -0.27
N HIS A 110 -11.22 -12.26 -0.62
CA HIS A 110 -11.28 -13.66 -1.04
C HIS A 110 -10.76 -13.90 -2.47
N LEU A 111 -10.58 -12.84 -3.27
CA LEU A 111 -10.00 -12.90 -4.61
C LEU A 111 -8.50 -12.57 -4.60
N ALA A 112 -8.01 -11.95 -3.54
CA ALA A 112 -6.60 -11.59 -3.39
C ALA A 112 -5.71 -12.83 -3.23
N HIS A 113 -4.66 -12.93 -4.04
CA HIS A 113 -3.67 -14.00 -3.96
C HIS A 113 -2.35 -13.52 -3.37
N LYS A 114 -1.88 -12.33 -3.77
CA LYS A 114 -0.62 -11.78 -3.27
C LYS A 114 -0.62 -10.25 -3.31
N HIS A 115 -0.03 -9.62 -2.31
CA HIS A 115 0.08 -8.16 -2.26
C HIS A 115 1.53 -7.73 -2.48
N TRP A 116 1.69 -6.64 -3.22
CA TRP A 116 2.97 -6.15 -3.72
C TRP A 116 3.12 -4.67 -3.42
N LEU A 117 4.34 -4.27 -3.07
CA LEU A 117 4.85 -2.93 -3.29
C LEU A 117 5.72 -2.97 -4.55
N VAL A 118 5.36 -2.21 -5.56
CA VAL A 118 6.07 -2.15 -6.84
C VAL A 118 6.79 -0.82 -6.93
N LYS A 119 8.10 -0.86 -7.13
CA LYS A 119 8.92 0.33 -7.37
C LYS A 119 9.30 0.43 -8.84
N PHE A 120 9.25 1.64 -9.37
CA PHE A 120 9.71 1.97 -10.72
C PHE A 120 10.89 2.95 -10.63
N PRO A 121 11.77 2.99 -11.64
CA PRO A 121 12.83 4.00 -11.72
C PRO A 121 12.23 5.42 -11.66
N ARG A 122 12.98 6.37 -11.11
CA ARG A 122 12.56 7.79 -11.10
C ARG A 122 12.55 8.41 -12.50
N GLY A 123 13.38 7.88 -13.39
CA GLY A 123 13.58 8.37 -14.73
C GLY A 123 14.12 7.30 -15.65
N LYS A 124 14.39 7.70 -16.90
CA LYS A 124 14.76 6.78 -17.99
C LYS A 124 16.26 6.51 -18.10
N ASN A 125 17.07 7.22 -17.31
CA ASN A 125 18.53 7.06 -17.34
C ASN A 125 18.96 5.74 -16.70
N GLN A 126 20.18 5.30 -17.03
CA GLN A 126 20.72 4.04 -16.52
C GLN A 126 20.94 4.07 -15.00
N SER A 127 21.33 5.21 -14.44
CA SER A 127 21.55 5.35 -13.00
C SER A 127 20.29 5.09 -12.16
N ASP A 128 19.11 5.53 -12.62
CA ASP A 128 17.84 5.31 -11.93
C ASP A 128 17.42 3.82 -12.01
N ARG A 129 17.73 3.14 -13.11
CA ARG A 129 17.54 1.68 -13.24
C ARG A 129 18.52 0.90 -12.37
N ASP A 130 19.75 1.38 -12.26
CA ASP A 130 20.79 0.76 -11.42
C ASP A 130 20.43 0.81 -9.94
N ILE A 131 19.67 1.82 -9.49
CA ILE A 131 19.14 1.86 -8.11
C ILE A 131 18.28 0.61 -7.83
N LEU A 132 17.33 0.27 -8.71
CA LEU A 132 16.50 -0.92 -8.52
C LEU A 132 17.29 -2.21 -8.64
N ARG A 133 18.24 -2.27 -9.59
CA ARG A 133 19.15 -3.40 -9.75
C ARG A 133 19.96 -3.65 -8.47
N ASN A 134 20.51 -2.59 -7.89
CA ASN A 134 21.28 -2.64 -6.65
C ASN A 134 20.39 -3.00 -5.47
N GLU A 135 19.18 -2.44 -5.35
CA GLU A 135 18.24 -2.78 -4.28
C GLU A 135 17.91 -4.28 -4.28
N ASN A 136 17.62 -4.85 -5.45
CA ASN A 136 17.41 -6.30 -5.59
C ASN A 136 18.66 -7.12 -5.23
N ALA A 137 19.85 -6.67 -5.62
CA ALA A 137 21.11 -7.36 -5.31
C ALA A 137 21.40 -7.37 -3.81
N TYR A 138 21.30 -6.22 -3.14
CA TYR A 138 21.45 -6.13 -1.68
C TYR A 138 20.42 -6.97 -0.95
N TYR A 139 19.18 -6.99 -1.43
CA TYR A 139 18.14 -7.83 -0.82
C TYR A 139 18.45 -9.33 -0.94
N LYS A 140 18.98 -9.78 -2.08
CA LYS A 140 19.44 -11.17 -2.26
C LYS A 140 20.56 -11.52 -1.29
N ILE A 141 21.53 -10.63 -1.11
CA ILE A 141 22.63 -10.82 -0.15
C ILE A 141 22.08 -10.90 1.27
N ALA A 142 21.23 -9.95 1.68
CA ALA A 142 20.59 -9.94 3.00
C ALA A 142 19.87 -11.28 3.31
N ARG A 143 19.16 -11.83 2.33
CA ARG A 143 18.55 -13.16 2.46
C ARG A 143 19.57 -14.28 2.57
N ALA A 144 20.61 -14.26 1.74
CA ALA A 144 21.64 -15.30 1.71
C ALA A 144 22.45 -15.38 3.00
N VAL A 145 22.67 -14.24 3.67
CA VAL A 145 23.38 -14.18 4.97
C VAL A 145 22.45 -14.39 6.17
N GLY A 146 21.17 -14.71 5.96
CA GLY A 146 20.23 -15.05 7.03
C GLY A 146 19.62 -13.86 7.78
N LEU A 147 19.66 -12.63 7.23
CA LEU A 147 18.95 -11.51 7.84
C LEU A 147 17.44 -11.71 7.79
N HIS A 148 16.74 -11.20 8.80
CA HIS A 148 15.29 -11.26 8.87
C HIS A 148 14.65 -10.24 7.91
N VAL A 149 14.49 -10.67 6.66
CA VAL A 149 13.84 -9.89 5.60
C VAL A 149 12.67 -10.66 5.00
N GLY A 150 11.75 -9.93 4.37
CA GLY A 150 10.56 -10.48 3.71
C GLY A 150 10.86 -11.46 2.54
N GLN A 151 9.82 -11.86 1.83
CA GLN A 151 9.91 -12.85 0.75
C GLN A 151 10.76 -12.36 -0.44
N LYS A 152 11.24 -13.30 -1.26
CA LYS A 152 12.01 -13.02 -2.48
C LYS A 152 11.26 -12.02 -3.39
N MET A 153 11.99 -10.98 -3.81
CA MET A 153 11.50 -9.99 -4.78
C MET A 153 11.49 -10.56 -6.20
N LYS A 154 10.59 -10.05 -7.05
CA LYS A 154 10.62 -10.24 -8.50
C LYS A 154 11.17 -8.97 -9.14
N PHE A 155 12.22 -9.10 -9.94
CA PHE A 155 12.91 -7.98 -10.56
C PHE A 155 12.78 -8.06 -12.07
N GLU A 156 12.36 -6.95 -12.67
CA GLU A 156 12.27 -6.70 -14.10
C GLU A 156 13.09 -5.45 -14.45
N PRO A 157 13.51 -5.27 -15.71
CA PRO A 157 14.38 -4.16 -16.10
C PRO A 157 13.90 -2.77 -15.66
N ASN A 158 12.58 -2.55 -15.59
CA ASN A 158 11.98 -1.28 -15.19
C ASN A 158 11.06 -1.41 -13.96
N ALA A 159 11.07 -2.52 -13.22
CA ALA A 159 10.18 -2.67 -12.07
C ALA A 159 10.73 -3.64 -11.01
N LEU A 160 10.60 -3.27 -9.73
CA LEU A 160 10.93 -4.13 -8.61
C LEU A 160 9.68 -4.44 -7.80
N PHE A 161 9.24 -5.70 -7.82
CA PHE A 161 8.08 -6.19 -7.10
C PHE A 161 8.50 -6.80 -5.76
N MET A 162 8.11 -6.14 -4.69
CA MET A 162 8.40 -6.51 -3.31
C MET A 162 7.14 -7.09 -2.66
N PRO A 163 7.11 -8.39 -2.30
CA PRO A 163 5.97 -8.94 -1.57
C PRO A 163 5.79 -8.21 -0.24
N ARG A 164 4.57 -7.74 0.02
CA ARG A 164 4.23 -7.12 1.30
C ARG A 164 4.32 -8.15 2.43
N PHE A 165 5.03 -7.79 3.50
CA PHE A 165 5.14 -8.64 4.70
C PHE A 165 4.04 -8.35 5.73
N ASP A 166 3.34 -7.22 5.60
CA ASP A 166 2.20 -6.84 6.45
C ASP A 166 0.87 -7.45 5.98
N ARG A 167 0.90 -8.32 4.96
CA ARG A 167 -0.26 -8.98 4.36
C ARG A 167 0.02 -10.45 4.14
N LYS A 168 -1.00 -11.29 4.34
CA LYS A 168 -0.99 -12.69 3.96
C LYS A 168 -2.37 -13.09 3.45
N ALA A 169 -2.45 -13.40 2.16
CA ALA A 169 -3.64 -14.04 1.60
C ALA A 169 -3.77 -15.47 2.17
N THR A 170 -4.99 -15.85 2.51
CA THR A 170 -5.35 -17.15 3.07
C THR A 170 -6.64 -17.65 2.42
N ARG A 171 -7.01 -18.91 2.65
CA ARG A 171 -8.31 -19.45 2.20
C ARG A 171 -9.52 -18.71 2.77
N ARG A 172 -9.36 -17.99 3.88
CA ARG A 172 -10.42 -17.23 4.56
C ARG A 172 -10.42 -15.73 4.22
N GLY A 173 -9.55 -15.29 3.30
CA GLY A 173 -9.34 -13.88 2.97
C GLY A 173 -7.94 -13.39 3.37
N VAL A 174 -7.77 -12.09 3.57
CA VAL A 174 -6.46 -11.47 3.80
C VAL A 174 -6.23 -11.17 5.28
N VAL A 175 -5.20 -11.80 5.84
CA VAL A 175 -4.67 -11.44 7.16
C VAL A 175 -3.80 -10.19 7.01
N ARG A 176 -4.03 -9.20 7.87
CA ARG A 176 -3.28 -7.94 7.92
C ARG A 176 -2.53 -7.88 9.24
N TYR A 177 -1.21 -7.75 9.18
CA TYR A 177 -0.36 -7.62 10.37
C TYR A 177 -0.19 -6.15 10.75
N GLY A 178 -0.06 -5.89 12.06
CA GLY A 178 0.30 -4.56 12.55
C GLY A 178 1.70 -4.17 12.05
N LEU A 179 1.84 -2.91 11.64
CA LEU A 179 3.11 -2.35 11.17
C LEU A 179 3.13 -0.86 11.46
N GLU A 180 4.17 -0.43 12.16
CA GLU A 180 4.47 0.97 12.41
C GLU A 180 5.96 1.21 12.15
N SER A 181 6.30 2.42 11.70
CA SER A 181 7.69 2.87 11.66
C SER A 181 8.13 3.30 13.07
N LEU A 182 9.45 3.31 13.32
CA LEU A 182 9.97 3.85 14.58
C LEU A 182 9.59 5.33 14.77
N SER A 183 9.53 6.11 13.69
CA SER A 183 9.07 7.50 13.74
C SER A 183 7.62 7.61 14.19
N SER A 184 6.72 6.77 13.65
CA SER A 184 5.32 6.72 14.07
C SER A 184 5.19 6.35 15.55
N LEU A 185 5.94 5.31 15.98
CA LEU A 185 5.93 4.84 17.35
C LEU A 185 6.43 5.89 18.34
N ALA A 186 7.46 6.64 17.96
CA ALA A 186 8.08 7.68 18.78
C ALA A 186 7.42 9.06 18.63
N ALA A 187 6.30 9.17 17.88
CA ALA A 187 5.63 10.43 17.56
C ALA A 187 6.55 11.49 16.93
N TYR A 188 7.59 11.07 16.20
CA TYR A 188 8.44 11.97 15.44
C TYR A 188 7.77 12.31 14.11
N PRO A 189 7.56 13.60 13.79
CA PRO A 189 7.06 14.00 12.49
C PRO A 189 8.09 13.64 11.41
N THR A 190 7.63 12.99 10.35
CA THR A 190 8.44 12.80 9.16
C THR A 190 8.50 14.14 8.43
N LEU A 191 9.70 14.67 8.17
CA LEU A 191 9.86 15.82 7.29
C LEU A 191 9.36 15.44 5.90
N ALA A 192 8.32 16.13 5.43
CA ALA A 192 7.73 15.96 4.11
C ALA A 192 8.44 16.82 3.06
#